data_AF-A0A2H4FH71-F1
#
_entry.id   AF-A0A2H4FH71-F1
#
_cell.length_a   1.000
_cell.length_b   1.000
_cell.length_c   1.000
_cell.angle_alpha   90.00
_cell.angle_beta   90.00
_cell.angle_gamma   90.00
#
_symmetry.space_group_name_H-M   'P 1'
#
loop_
_entity.id
_entity.type
_entity.pdbx_description
1 polymer ?
#
loop_
_entity_poly.entity_id
_entity_poly.type
_entity_poly.pdbx_seq_one_letter_code
_entity_poly.pdbx_strand_id
1 'polypeptide(L)'
;ITLHAGGSLDANNIDFGARSTLEFNGPLDGGGNAIQYYFKGAIANGNNAILNVNTKLLTAYHSTIGTVAEINIGAGNLFAIDSSAGDVTILNAQDIHFRALDSSLVLSNLTGVGVNNILLAADLVAPGANEGMVVFDGGVSGLNIGSNVAGTARNIGDGGGNKFNTLFICNAVTITDDVNLEGIQNVLINDKADFTSSTAFNAGAIQINDATYTIDANNGNLNIPAGNIQFAHADAQLILQN
;
A
#
# COMPACT_ATOMS: atom_id res chain seq x y z
N ILE A 1 13.08 -7.48 19.45
CA ILE A 1 14.09 -6.40 19.41
C ILE A 1 13.34 -5.08 19.43
N THR A 2 13.79 -4.12 20.24
CA THR A 2 13.12 -2.82 20.38
C THR A 2 14.10 -1.69 20.06
N LEU A 3 13.73 -0.83 19.11
CA LEU A 3 14.53 0.32 18.67
C LEU A 3 13.88 1.62 19.17
N HIS A 4 14.67 2.49 19.80
CA HIS A 4 14.20 3.71 20.49
C HIS A 4 14.75 5.04 19.95
N ALA A 5 15.66 5.00 18.97
CA ALA A 5 16.24 6.19 18.36
C ALA A 5 16.16 6.08 16.83
N GLY A 6 15.58 7.09 16.17
CA GLY A 6 15.43 7.11 14.70
C GLY A 6 16.71 7.39 13.94
N GLY A 7 16.58 7.31 12.61
CA GLY A 7 17.69 7.43 11.68
C GLY A 7 17.63 6.39 10.57
N SER A 8 18.65 6.39 9.72
CA SER A 8 18.85 5.34 8.73
C SER A 8 19.45 4.11 9.43
N LEU A 9 18.75 2.98 9.36
CA LEU A 9 19.33 1.69 9.66
C LEU A 9 19.97 1.18 8.36
N ASP A 10 21.16 1.69 8.08
CA ASP A 10 21.93 1.32 6.90
C ASP A 10 22.34 -0.16 6.98
N ALA A 11 22.07 -0.91 5.91
CA ALA A 11 22.52 -2.28 5.54
C ALA A 11 22.58 -3.38 6.62
N ASN A 12 22.19 -3.09 7.86
CA ASN A 12 22.13 -4.06 8.94
C ASN A 12 20.89 -4.90 8.70
N ASN A 13 21.09 -6.12 8.21
CA ASN A 13 20.04 -7.12 8.17
C ASN A 13 19.60 -7.37 9.62
N ILE A 14 18.31 -7.26 9.87
CA ILE A 14 17.74 -7.57 11.18
C ILE A 14 17.29 -9.02 11.12
N ASP A 15 18.05 -9.88 11.78
CA ASP A 15 17.63 -11.23 12.17
C ASP A 15 17.20 -11.18 13.64
N PHE A 16 15.92 -11.42 13.90
CA PHE A 16 15.38 -11.40 15.26
C PHE A 16 14.87 -12.76 15.74
N GLY A 17 15.16 -13.84 15.03
CA GLY A 17 14.69 -15.20 15.32
C GLY A 17 13.23 -15.47 14.93
N ALA A 18 12.86 -16.75 14.82
CA ALA A 18 11.49 -17.17 14.49
C ALA A 18 10.50 -16.84 15.63
N ARG A 19 9.29 -16.40 15.27
CA ARG A 19 8.19 -16.05 16.20
C ARG A 19 8.52 -14.90 17.14
N SER A 20 9.44 -14.05 16.73
CA SER A 20 9.85 -12.89 17.49
C SER A 20 9.09 -11.64 17.03
N THR A 21 9.22 -10.58 17.82
CA THR A 21 8.65 -9.27 17.53
C THR A 21 9.77 -8.25 17.34
N LEU A 22 9.68 -7.45 16.29
CA LEU A 22 10.51 -6.28 16.04
C LEU A 22 9.66 -5.02 16.22
N GLU A 23 10.12 -4.12 17.09
CA GLU A 23 9.38 -2.91 17.42
C GLU A 23 10.18 -1.65 17.10
N PHE A 24 9.57 -0.78 16.31
CA PHE A 24 10.05 0.57 16.05
C PHE A 24 9.22 1.55 16.87
N ASN A 25 9.80 2.06 17.95
CA ASN A 25 9.13 3.02 18.82
C ASN A 25 9.65 4.44 18.54
N GLY A 26 8.74 5.36 18.26
CA GLY A 26 8.96 6.81 18.38
C GLY A 26 8.54 7.30 19.77
N PRO A 27 8.86 8.54 20.15
CA PRO A 27 8.35 9.10 21.40
C PRO A 27 6.82 9.08 21.37
N LEU A 28 6.25 8.49 22.41
CA LEU A 28 4.84 8.60 22.76
C LEU A 28 4.65 10.02 23.30
N ASP A 29 4.22 10.93 22.44
CA ASP A 29 3.47 12.13 22.80
C ASP A 29 4.24 13.20 23.60
N GLY A 30 4.63 14.31 22.94
CA GLY A 30 5.17 15.46 23.69
C GLY A 30 5.73 16.65 22.90
N GLY A 31 5.35 16.86 21.64
CA GLY A 31 5.76 18.06 20.89
C GLY A 31 7.25 18.10 20.46
N GLY A 32 7.98 16.98 20.59
CA GLY A 32 9.30 16.80 20.01
C GLY A 32 9.24 16.30 18.57
N ASN A 33 10.28 16.58 17.78
CA ASN A 33 10.40 16.20 16.37
C ASN A 33 9.94 14.75 16.12
N ALA A 34 9.06 14.56 15.14
CA ALA A 34 8.61 13.24 14.71
C ALA A 34 9.84 12.40 14.35
N ILE A 35 10.08 11.33 15.11
CA ILE A 35 11.12 10.37 14.77
C ILE A 35 10.62 9.58 13.56
N GLN A 36 11.42 9.59 12.50
CA GLN A 36 11.19 8.80 11.29
C GLN A 36 12.29 7.74 11.19
N TYR A 37 11.91 6.55 10.75
CA TYR A 37 12.84 5.45 10.53
C TYR A 37 12.92 5.10 9.05
N TYR A 38 14.15 5.00 8.56
CA TYR A 38 14.43 4.52 7.20
C TYR A 38 15.17 3.20 7.32
N PHE A 39 14.51 2.12 6.91
CA PHE A 39 15.03 0.77 6.99
C PHE A 39 15.46 0.29 5.60
N LYS A 40 16.78 0.14 5.41
CA LYS A 40 17.38 -0.26 4.13
C LYS A 40 17.95 -1.68 4.14
N GLY A 41 18.04 -2.31 5.31
CA GLY A 41 18.52 -3.69 5.46
C GLY A 41 17.45 -4.74 5.14
N ALA A 42 17.85 -6.01 5.10
CA ALA A 42 16.91 -7.13 4.98
C ALA A 42 16.30 -7.52 6.33
N ILE A 43 15.12 -8.14 6.32
CA ILE A 43 14.53 -8.79 7.50
C ILE A 43 14.69 -10.30 7.36
N ALA A 44 15.61 -10.89 8.14
CA ALA A 44 15.75 -12.32 8.24
C ALA A 44 14.69 -12.87 9.22
N ASN A 45 13.96 -13.90 8.80
CA ASN A 45 12.76 -14.50 9.43
C ASN A 45 11.40 -13.85 9.14
N GLY A 46 11.29 -13.05 8.08
CA GLY A 46 10.04 -12.36 7.71
C GLY A 46 8.79 -13.24 7.82
N ASN A 47 8.82 -14.49 7.36
CA ASN A 47 7.63 -15.37 7.35
C ASN A 47 7.11 -15.82 8.73
N ASN A 48 7.78 -15.48 9.82
CA ASN A 48 7.33 -15.75 11.20
C ASN A 48 7.47 -14.52 12.11
N ALA A 49 7.62 -13.35 11.50
CA ALA A 49 7.97 -12.10 12.16
C ALA A 49 6.73 -11.23 12.36
N ILE A 50 6.64 -10.62 13.55
CA ILE A 50 5.71 -9.52 13.82
C ILE A 50 6.49 -8.21 13.81
N LEU A 51 6.06 -7.26 12.99
CA LEU A 51 6.58 -5.89 12.95
C LEU A 51 5.59 -4.93 13.61
N ASN A 52 5.98 -4.28 14.69
CA ASN A 52 5.21 -3.21 15.34
C ASN A 52 5.76 -1.83 14.94
N VAL A 53 4.93 -1.04 14.27
CA VAL A 53 5.23 0.32 13.83
C VAL A 53 4.57 1.32 14.80
N ASN A 54 5.29 1.65 15.86
CA ASN A 54 4.89 2.59 16.91
C ASN A 54 5.63 3.93 16.77
N THR A 55 5.84 4.35 15.54
CA THR A 55 6.58 5.55 15.17
C THR A 55 5.85 6.26 14.04
N LYS A 56 5.99 7.58 13.93
CA LYS A 56 5.15 8.38 13.02
C LYS A 56 5.29 7.92 11.56
N LEU A 57 6.51 7.59 11.16
CA LEU A 57 6.81 7.05 9.84
C LEU A 57 7.93 6.02 9.93
N LEU A 58 7.67 4.83 9.39
CA LEU A 58 8.69 3.84 9.07
C LEU A 58 8.64 3.56 7.56
N THR A 59 9.74 3.75 6.86
CA THR A 59 9.88 3.40 5.44
C THR A 59 10.86 2.25 5.28
N ALA A 60 10.44 1.18 4.64
CA ALA A 60 11.25 0.02 4.32
C ALA A 60 11.54 -0.04 2.82
N TYR A 61 12.82 0.01 2.46
CA TYR A 61 13.29 0.05 1.06
C TYR A 61 13.72 -1.31 0.51
N HIS A 62 13.94 -2.30 1.38
CA HIS A 62 14.49 -3.59 0.96
C HIS A 62 13.37 -4.57 0.59
N SER A 63 13.49 -5.25 -0.55
CA SER A 63 12.46 -6.14 -1.10
C SER A 63 12.01 -7.26 -0.16
N THR A 64 12.86 -7.70 0.76
CA THR A 64 12.50 -8.69 1.79
C THR A 64 11.44 -8.20 2.77
N ILE A 65 11.10 -6.91 2.80
CA ILE A 65 10.00 -6.43 3.65
C ILE A 65 8.67 -7.10 3.32
N GLY A 66 8.48 -7.44 2.04
CA GLY A 66 7.33 -8.23 1.58
C GLY A 66 7.30 -9.66 2.16
N THR A 67 8.26 -10.05 2.99
CA THR A 67 8.24 -11.36 3.66
C THR A 67 7.66 -11.35 5.06
N VAL A 68 7.42 -10.19 5.70
CA VAL A 68 6.97 -10.08 7.11
C VAL A 68 5.54 -10.59 7.31
N ALA A 69 5.34 -11.61 8.15
CA ALA A 69 4.04 -12.28 8.32
C ALA A 69 2.95 -11.38 8.92
N GLU A 70 3.27 -10.56 9.92
CA GLU A 70 2.29 -9.67 10.56
C GLU A 70 2.88 -8.27 10.72
N ILE A 71 2.12 -7.25 10.30
CA ILE A 71 2.50 -5.84 10.42
C ILE A 71 1.42 -5.11 11.21
N ASN A 72 1.79 -4.64 12.39
CA ASN A 72 0.96 -3.82 13.26
C ASN A 72 1.33 -2.36 13.09
N ILE A 73 0.41 -1.55 12.54
CA ILE A 73 0.60 -0.12 12.37
C ILE A 73 -0.12 0.60 13.50
N GLY A 74 0.66 1.21 14.40
CA GLY A 74 0.16 1.96 15.56
C GLY A 74 -0.75 3.13 15.16
N ALA A 75 -1.54 3.62 16.12
CA ALA A 75 -2.50 4.70 15.86
C ALA A 75 -1.81 5.95 15.31
N GLY A 76 -2.36 6.54 14.24
CA GLY A 76 -1.80 7.71 13.56
C GLY A 76 -0.42 7.53 12.92
N ASN A 77 0.06 6.29 12.81
CA ASN A 77 1.37 5.98 12.24
C ASN A 77 1.27 5.54 10.78
N LEU A 78 2.35 5.75 10.05
CA LEU A 78 2.49 5.35 8.67
C LEU A 78 3.60 4.32 8.53
N PHE A 79 3.30 3.25 7.80
CA PHE A 79 4.29 2.30 7.36
C PHE A 79 4.36 2.28 5.84
N ALA A 80 5.54 2.52 5.28
CA ALA A 80 5.77 2.52 3.85
C ALA A 80 6.61 1.32 3.42
N ILE A 81 6.11 0.55 2.45
CA ILE A 81 6.86 -0.41 1.65
C ILE A 81 7.24 0.31 0.37
N ASP A 82 8.52 0.62 0.24
CA ASP A 82 9.02 1.45 -0.85
C ASP A 82 9.90 0.62 -1.79
N SER A 83 9.48 0.58 -3.05
CA SER A 83 10.11 -0.16 -4.15
C SER A 83 11.23 0.61 -4.86
N SER A 84 11.68 1.76 -4.34
CA SER A 84 12.70 2.58 -5.01
C SER A 84 14.04 1.87 -5.23
N ALA A 85 14.35 0.85 -4.43
CA ALA A 85 15.56 0.03 -4.60
C ALA A 85 15.35 -1.18 -5.53
N GLY A 86 14.13 -1.42 -6.00
CA GLY A 86 13.74 -2.53 -6.87
C GLY A 86 12.37 -3.12 -6.50
N ASP A 87 11.88 -4.00 -7.36
CA ASP A 87 10.57 -4.63 -7.19
C ASP A 87 10.40 -5.34 -5.84
N VAL A 88 9.19 -5.25 -5.28
CA VAL A 88 8.81 -5.89 -4.03
C VAL A 88 7.71 -6.92 -4.32
N THR A 89 7.80 -8.09 -3.71
CA THR A 89 6.68 -9.05 -3.69
C THR A 89 6.18 -9.18 -2.25
N ILE A 90 4.94 -8.78 -2.02
CA ILE A 90 4.18 -9.01 -0.78
C ILE A 90 3.78 -10.48 -0.77
N LEU A 91 4.33 -11.25 0.17
CA LEU A 91 4.20 -12.71 0.20
C LEU A 91 2.84 -13.18 0.75
N ASN A 92 2.61 -14.49 0.70
CA ASN A 92 1.38 -15.13 1.13
C ASN A 92 1.11 -14.92 2.64
N ALA A 93 -0.14 -14.61 3.01
CA ALA A 93 -0.62 -14.47 4.39
C ALA A 93 0.07 -13.35 5.22
N GLN A 94 0.43 -12.23 4.59
CA GLN A 94 0.81 -11.03 5.34
C GLN A 94 -0.42 -10.32 5.90
N ASP A 95 -0.59 -10.33 7.23
CA ASP A 95 -1.69 -9.66 7.91
C ASP A 95 -1.31 -8.20 8.25
N ILE A 96 -2.16 -7.26 7.82
CA ILE A 96 -1.99 -5.83 8.11
C ILE A 96 -2.98 -5.36 9.18
N HIS A 97 -2.47 -5.00 10.35
CA HIS A 97 -3.29 -4.56 11.47
C HIS A 97 -3.18 -3.04 11.69
N PHE A 98 -4.20 -2.31 11.25
CA PHE A 98 -4.37 -0.90 11.62
C PHE A 98 -4.88 -0.77 13.06
N ARG A 99 -4.21 0.06 13.86
CA ARG A 99 -4.58 0.30 15.26
C ARG A 99 -5.50 1.52 15.43
N ALA A 100 -5.64 2.39 14.43
CA ALA A 100 -6.64 3.47 14.37
C ALA A 100 -6.95 3.91 12.93
N LEU A 101 -8.04 4.67 12.74
CA LEU A 101 -8.53 5.18 11.44
C LEU A 101 -7.48 5.96 10.64
N ASP A 102 -6.64 6.72 11.34
CA ASP A 102 -5.60 7.58 10.77
C ASP A 102 -4.26 6.84 10.56
N SER A 103 -4.24 5.52 10.73
CA SER A 103 -3.07 4.68 10.41
C SER A 103 -3.05 4.37 8.91
N SER A 104 -1.86 4.29 8.30
CA SER A 104 -1.77 4.02 6.87
C SER A 104 -0.67 3.05 6.48
N LEU A 105 -0.99 2.18 5.52
CA LEU A 105 -0.03 1.39 4.76
C LEU A 105 0.22 2.12 3.44
N VAL A 106 1.47 2.48 3.17
CA VAL A 106 1.88 3.15 1.94
C VAL A 106 2.67 2.14 1.09
N LEU A 107 2.23 1.92 -0.14
CA LEU A 107 2.99 1.20 -1.16
C LEU A 107 3.54 2.25 -2.12
N SER A 108 4.86 2.39 -2.21
CA SER A 108 5.47 3.51 -2.91
C SER A 108 6.62 3.14 -3.83
N ASN A 109 6.91 4.06 -4.75
CA ASN A 109 8.14 4.15 -5.53
C ASN A 109 8.63 5.61 -5.51
N LEU A 110 8.91 6.14 -4.32
CA LEU A 110 9.04 7.58 -4.15
C LEU A 110 10.31 8.16 -4.80
N THR A 111 11.42 7.40 -4.76
CA THR A 111 12.74 7.83 -5.25
C THR A 111 13.35 6.89 -6.29
N GLY A 112 12.57 5.93 -6.79
CA GLY A 112 13.01 5.04 -7.87
C GLY A 112 13.32 5.81 -9.15
N VAL A 113 14.28 5.30 -9.93
CA VAL A 113 14.72 5.93 -11.19
C VAL A 113 13.87 5.52 -12.40
N GLY A 114 12.91 4.63 -12.20
CA GLY A 114 12.00 4.10 -13.21
C GLY A 114 10.75 3.54 -12.55
N VAL A 115 9.81 3.07 -13.36
CA VAL A 115 8.61 2.38 -12.85
C VAL A 115 9.05 1.09 -12.17
N ASN A 116 8.70 0.92 -10.90
CA ASN A 116 8.91 -0.31 -10.14
C ASN A 116 7.57 -0.96 -9.82
N ASN A 117 7.63 -2.24 -9.48
CA ASN A 117 6.47 -3.07 -9.20
C ASN A 117 6.37 -3.41 -7.71
N ILE A 118 5.15 -3.39 -7.19
CA ILE A 118 4.78 -4.07 -5.94
C ILE A 118 3.75 -5.14 -6.31
N LEU A 119 4.16 -6.40 -6.16
CA LEU A 119 3.40 -7.58 -6.59
C LEU A 119 2.82 -8.33 -5.40
N LEU A 120 1.56 -8.75 -5.51
CA LEU A 120 0.83 -9.50 -4.49
C LEU A 120 0.93 -11.00 -4.75
N ALA A 121 1.49 -11.75 -3.80
CA ALA A 121 1.55 -13.21 -3.84
C ALA A 121 0.27 -13.90 -3.37
N ALA A 122 -0.52 -13.20 -2.56
CA ALA A 122 -1.85 -13.59 -2.10
C ALA A 122 -2.67 -12.31 -1.87
N ASP A 123 -3.93 -12.48 -1.47
CA ASP A 123 -4.76 -11.35 -1.07
C ASP A 123 -4.08 -10.56 0.05
N LEU A 124 -4.11 -9.24 -0.06
CA LEU A 124 -3.67 -8.36 1.00
C LEU A 124 -4.84 -8.18 1.95
N VAL A 125 -4.69 -8.64 3.20
CA VAL A 125 -5.77 -8.69 4.20
C VAL A 125 -5.46 -7.74 5.36
N ALA A 126 -6.51 -7.05 5.83
CA ALA A 126 -6.45 -6.27 7.05
C ALA A 126 -7.55 -6.70 8.05
N PRO A 127 -7.26 -7.58 9.02
CA PRO A 127 -8.27 -8.10 9.95
C PRO A 127 -8.61 -7.14 11.12
N GLY A 128 -9.84 -7.26 11.69
CA GLY A 128 -10.31 -6.62 12.95
C GLY A 128 -11.39 -5.53 12.79
N ALA A 129 -11.49 -4.56 13.74
CA ALA A 129 -12.51 -3.49 13.71
C ALA A 129 -12.05 -2.04 13.35
N ASN A 130 -10.78 -1.68 13.54
CA ASN A 130 -10.30 -0.31 13.23
C ASN A 130 -9.97 -0.16 11.73
N GLU A 131 -10.71 0.68 11.02
CA GLU A 131 -10.45 1.06 9.62
C GLU A 131 -9.05 1.68 9.48
N GLY A 132 -8.43 1.56 8.31
CA GLY A 132 -7.16 2.22 8.00
C GLY A 132 -7.10 2.54 6.52
N MET A 133 -6.11 3.34 6.12
CA MET A 133 -5.96 3.78 4.73
C MET A 133 -4.83 3.02 4.04
N VAL A 134 -5.05 2.64 2.78
CA VAL A 134 -3.97 2.26 1.87
C VAL A 134 -3.62 3.46 1.00
N VAL A 135 -2.34 3.71 0.81
CA VAL A 135 -1.84 4.76 -0.09
C VAL A 135 -0.97 4.12 -1.15
N PHE A 136 -1.23 4.43 -2.41
CA PHE A 136 -0.31 4.12 -3.51
C PHE A 136 0.34 5.40 -4.00
N ASP A 137 1.67 5.42 -4.03
CA ASP A 137 2.45 6.58 -4.42
C ASP A 137 3.59 6.20 -5.36
N GLY A 138 3.40 6.42 -6.66
CA GLY A 138 4.41 6.17 -7.69
C GLY A 138 5.56 7.16 -7.74
N GLY A 139 5.55 8.20 -6.90
CA GLY A 139 6.51 9.28 -7.00
C GLY A 139 6.58 9.86 -8.41
N VAL A 140 7.77 10.27 -8.84
CA VAL A 140 7.98 10.86 -10.17
C VAL A 140 8.07 9.84 -11.29
N SER A 141 8.43 8.60 -10.98
CA SER A 141 8.75 7.57 -11.97
C SER A 141 7.63 6.57 -12.22
N GLY A 142 6.62 6.54 -11.35
CA GLY A 142 5.45 5.69 -11.42
C GLY A 142 5.57 4.40 -10.64
N LEU A 143 4.44 3.78 -10.28
CA LEU A 143 4.37 2.52 -9.56
C LEU A 143 3.34 1.59 -10.20
N ASN A 144 3.69 0.32 -10.35
CA ASN A 144 2.76 -0.72 -10.75
C ASN A 144 2.35 -1.56 -9.52
N ILE A 145 1.05 -1.77 -9.35
CA ILE A 145 0.49 -2.70 -8.37
C ILE A 145 -0.14 -3.86 -9.14
N GLY A 146 0.27 -5.09 -8.85
CA GLY A 146 -0.22 -6.26 -9.59
C GLY A 146 -0.13 -7.59 -8.86
N SER A 147 -0.60 -8.67 -9.49
CA SER A 147 -0.36 -10.03 -9.02
C SER A 147 1.05 -10.49 -9.38
N ASN A 148 1.66 -11.30 -8.52
CA ASN A 148 2.92 -11.96 -8.84
C ASN A 148 2.76 -13.16 -9.78
N VAL A 149 1.53 -13.61 -10.02
CA VAL A 149 1.20 -14.72 -10.92
C VAL A 149 0.16 -14.23 -11.91
N ALA A 150 0.59 -14.09 -13.16
CA ALA A 150 -0.24 -13.62 -14.26
C ALA A 150 -1.57 -14.39 -14.36
N GLY A 151 -2.66 -13.64 -14.53
CA GLY A 151 -4.01 -14.18 -14.65
C GLY A 151 -4.59 -14.75 -13.35
N THR A 152 -3.90 -14.58 -12.22
CA THR A 152 -4.45 -14.96 -10.91
C THR A 152 -4.78 -13.71 -10.12
N ALA A 153 -6.08 -13.42 -9.99
CA ALA A 153 -6.57 -12.27 -9.26
C ALA A 153 -6.10 -12.27 -7.78
N ARG A 154 -5.88 -11.08 -7.25
CA ARG A 154 -5.46 -10.78 -5.88
C ARG A 154 -6.33 -9.67 -5.34
N ASN A 155 -6.95 -9.91 -4.20
CA ASN A 155 -7.81 -8.91 -3.57
C ASN A 155 -6.97 -7.98 -2.68
N ILE A 156 -7.25 -6.68 -2.73
CA ILE A 156 -6.87 -5.72 -1.70
C ILE A 156 -8.17 -5.29 -1.02
N GLY A 157 -8.43 -5.89 0.14
CA GLY A 157 -9.76 -5.84 0.78
C GLY A 157 -10.69 -6.92 0.25
N ASP A 158 -11.62 -7.37 1.10
CA ASP A 158 -12.61 -8.46 0.89
C ASP A 158 -12.16 -9.91 1.14
N GLY A 159 -10.89 -10.16 1.49
CA GLY A 159 -10.42 -11.49 1.94
C GLY A 159 -10.90 -11.94 3.34
N GLY A 160 -11.97 -11.37 3.89
CA GLY A 160 -12.46 -11.63 5.26
C GLY A 160 -11.97 -10.64 6.34
N GLY A 161 -11.36 -9.52 5.94
CA GLY A 161 -10.94 -8.41 6.80
C GLY A 161 -11.32 -7.06 6.19
N ASN A 162 -12.49 -6.53 6.58
CA ASN A 162 -13.17 -5.39 5.95
C ASN A 162 -12.61 -4.02 6.38
N LYS A 163 -11.31 -3.74 6.14
CA LYS A 163 -10.68 -2.54 6.73
C LYS A 163 -9.97 -1.59 5.81
N PHE A 164 -9.65 -1.98 4.59
CA PHE A 164 -9.13 -1.03 3.62
C PHE A 164 -10.30 -0.17 3.12
N ASN A 165 -10.79 0.71 3.98
CA ASN A 165 -12.00 1.48 3.68
C ASN A 165 -11.72 2.53 2.59
N THR A 166 -10.49 3.05 2.60
CA THR A 166 -10.03 4.09 1.70
C THR A 166 -8.72 3.68 1.03
N LEU A 167 -8.68 3.79 -0.28
CA LEU A 167 -7.47 3.81 -1.10
C LEU A 167 -7.21 5.25 -1.55
N PHE A 168 -6.02 5.77 -1.28
CA PHE A 168 -5.56 7.06 -1.78
C PHE A 168 -4.43 6.86 -2.80
N ILE A 169 -4.61 7.38 -4.01
CA ILE A 169 -3.62 7.29 -5.09
C ILE A 169 -2.99 8.68 -5.27
N CYS A 170 -1.74 8.81 -4.85
CA CYS A 170 -1.02 10.08 -4.79
C CYS A 170 -0.45 10.52 -6.14
N ASN A 171 0.43 9.71 -6.74
CA ASN A 171 1.23 10.05 -7.92
C ASN A 171 1.35 8.84 -8.85
N ALA A 172 1.14 9.03 -10.16
CA ALA A 172 1.36 8.06 -11.25
C ALA A 172 1.35 6.56 -10.86
N VAL A 173 0.17 5.98 -10.64
CA VAL A 173 0.02 4.55 -10.33
C VAL A 173 -0.67 3.81 -11.46
N THR A 174 -0.17 2.63 -11.82
CA THR A 174 -0.87 1.65 -12.67
C THR A 174 -1.29 0.46 -11.83
N ILE A 175 -2.56 0.06 -11.90
CA ILE A 175 -3.10 -1.12 -11.23
C ILE A 175 -3.51 -2.13 -12.29
N THR A 176 -3.00 -3.35 -12.19
CA THR A 176 -3.25 -4.41 -13.19
C THR A 176 -4.60 -5.11 -12.98
N ASP A 177 -5.07 -5.82 -14.01
CA ASP A 177 -6.43 -6.40 -14.05
C ASP A 177 -6.60 -7.59 -13.10
N ASP A 178 -5.48 -8.14 -12.66
CA ASP A 178 -5.40 -9.16 -11.64
C ASP A 178 -5.35 -8.61 -10.20
N VAL A 179 -5.67 -7.32 -9.99
CA VAL A 179 -5.88 -6.73 -8.66
C VAL A 179 -7.34 -6.31 -8.49
N ASN A 180 -8.01 -6.92 -7.53
CA ASN A 180 -9.39 -6.62 -7.19
C ASN A 180 -9.47 -5.67 -5.97
N LEU A 181 -10.34 -4.67 -6.07
CA LEU A 181 -10.56 -3.63 -5.06
C LEU A 181 -12.01 -3.62 -4.52
N GLU A 182 -12.77 -4.70 -4.71
CA GLU A 182 -14.18 -4.83 -4.26
C GLU A 182 -14.41 -4.53 -2.77
N GLY A 183 -13.39 -4.73 -1.93
CA GLY A 183 -13.44 -4.41 -0.49
C GLY A 183 -13.20 -2.93 -0.15
N ILE A 184 -12.89 -2.07 -1.13
CA ILE A 184 -12.59 -0.65 -0.94
C ILE A 184 -13.84 0.20 -1.14
N GLN A 185 -14.25 0.95 -0.12
CA GLN A 185 -15.41 1.84 -0.24
C GLN A 185 -15.05 3.14 -0.95
N ASN A 186 -13.90 3.73 -0.65
CA ASN A 186 -13.53 5.06 -1.17
C ASN A 186 -12.19 4.98 -1.90
N VAL A 187 -12.18 5.36 -3.17
CA VAL A 187 -10.94 5.52 -3.96
C VAL A 187 -10.76 7.00 -4.24
N LEU A 188 -9.69 7.57 -3.72
CA LEU A 188 -9.36 8.98 -3.84
C LEU A 188 -8.15 9.12 -4.75
N ILE A 189 -8.27 9.80 -5.88
CA ILE A 189 -7.21 9.93 -6.89
C ILE A 189 -6.75 11.39 -6.93
N ASN A 190 -5.45 11.61 -6.71
CA ASN A 190 -4.88 12.95 -6.60
C ASN A 190 -4.15 13.44 -7.87
N ASP A 191 -3.45 12.57 -8.59
CA ASP A 191 -2.64 12.96 -9.76
C ASP A 191 -2.92 12.06 -10.98
N LYS A 192 -2.43 10.82 -10.95
CA LYS A 192 -2.64 9.90 -12.07
C LYS A 192 -2.84 8.47 -11.59
N ALA A 193 -3.92 7.86 -12.07
CA ALA A 193 -4.21 6.45 -11.85
C ALA A 193 -4.67 5.80 -13.17
N ASP A 194 -3.90 4.81 -13.63
CA ASP A 194 -4.23 4.00 -14.80
C ASP A 194 -4.64 2.60 -14.32
N PHE A 195 -5.79 2.11 -14.78
CA PHE A 195 -6.27 0.78 -14.47
C PHE A 195 -6.36 0.00 -15.75
N THR A 196 -5.57 -1.06 -15.85
CA THR A 196 -5.78 -2.06 -16.89
C THR A 196 -6.77 -3.04 -16.27
N SER A 197 -8.05 -3.03 -16.63
CA SER A 197 -9.03 -3.95 -16.03
C SER A 197 -9.96 -4.50 -17.08
N SER A 198 -10.00 -5.83 -17.22
CA SER A 198 -11.01 -6.51 -18.03
C SER A 198 -12.32 -6.78 -17.26
N THR A 199 -12.34 -6.48 -15.95
CA THR A 199 -13.47 -6.69 -15.03
C THR A 199 -13.96 -5.39 -14.39
N ALA A 200 -15.24 -5.35 -14.00
CA ALA A 200 -15.89 -4.17 -13.45
C ALA A 200 -15.12 -3.60 -12.24
N PHE A 201 -14.77 -2.31 -12.29
CA PHE A 201 -14.17 -1.64 -11.15
C PHE A 201 -15.26 -1.35 -10.10
N ASN A 202 -15.28 -2.12 -9.02
CA ASN A 202 -16.35 -2.14 -8.01
C ASN A 202 -15.95 -1.42 -6.71
N ALA A 203 -15.45 -0.18 -6.80
CA ALA A 203 -15.33 0.68 -5.61
C ALA A 203 -16.68 1.32 -5.27
N GLY A 204 -16.97 1.51 -3.97
CA GLY A 204 -18.21 2.14 -3.50
C GLY A 204 -18.37 3.61 -3.95
N ALA A 205 -17.28 4.36 -3.92
CA ALA A 205 -17.16 5.75 -4.36
C ALA A 205 -15.72 6.01 -4.87
N ILE A 206 -15.61 6.84 -5.89
CA ILE A 206 -14.39 7.23 -6.59
C ILE A 206 -14.41 8.74 -6.70
N GLN A 207 -13.46 9.40 -6.05
CA GLN A 207 -13.28 10.84 -6.13
C GLN A 207 -12.01 11.14 -6.92
N ILE A 208 -12.15 11.88 -8.01
CA ILE A 208 -11.06 12.35 -8.86
C ILE A 208 -10.81 13.81 -8.50
N ASN A 209 -9.66 14.13 -7.91
CA ASN A 209 -9.29 15.50 -7.52
C ASN A 209 -8.65 16.24 -8.70
N ASP A 210 -7.41 16.71 -8.60
CA ASP A 210 -6.72 17.34 -9.74
C ASP A 210 -6.00 16.30 -10.59
N ALA A 211 -6.76 15.30 -11.05
CA ALA A 211 -6.20 14.03 -11.50
C ALA A 211 -6.74 13.53 -12.83
N THR A 212 -5.94 12.71 -13.51
CA THR A 212 -6.38 11.87 -14.64
C THR A 212 -6.61 10.45 -14.16
N TYR A 213 -7.83 9.97 -14.33
CA TYR A 213 -8.23 8.59 -14.08
C TYR A 213 -8.51 7.89 -15.41
N THR A 214 -7.69 6.90 -15.76
CA THR A 214 -7.83 6.12 -16.98
C THR A 214 -8.29 4.70 -16.64
N ILE A 215 -9.34 4.23 -17.31
CA ILE A 215 -9.71 2.82 -17.30
C ILE A 215 -9.59 2.28 -18.72
N ASP A 216 -8.70 1.30 -18.88
CA ASP A 216 -8.55 0.51 -20.10
C ASP A 216 -9.24 -0.82 -19.92
N ALA A 217 -10.30 -1.04 -20.70
CA ALA A 217 -11.08 -2.27 -20.67
C ALA A 217 -10.35 -3.47 -21.29
N ASN A 218 -9.21 -3.26 -21.98
CA ASN A 218 -8.40 -4.29 -22.63
C ASN A 218 -9.24 -5.25 -23.51
N ASN A 219 -10.10 -4.73 -24.40
CA ASN A 219 -11.07 -5.49 -25.21
C ASN A 219 -12.25 -6.12 -24.42
N GLY A 220 -12.38 -5.80 -23.13
CA GLY A 220 -13.45 -6.25 -22.23
C GLY A 220 -14.63 -5.30 -22.14
N ASN A 221 -15.60 -5.63 -21.26
CA ASN A 221 -16.72 -4.73 -20.97
C ASN A 221 -16.33 -3.78 -19.84
N LEU A 222 -16.41 -2.48 -20.11
CA LEU A 222 -16.27 -1.46 -19.09
C LEU A 222 -17.59 -1.29 -18.32
N ASN A 223 -17.62 -1.74 -17.07
CA ASN A 223 -18.77 -1.49 -16.19
C ASN A 223 -18.35 -0.57 -15.05
N ILE A 224 -18.78 0.69 -15.14
CA ILE A 224 -18.61 1.71 -14.11
C ILE A 224 -20.01 2.01 -13.56
N PRO A 225 -20.29 1.75 -12.27
CA PRO A 225 -21.54 2.15 -11.68
C PRO A 225 -21.66 3.69 -11.74
N ALA A 226 -22.62 4.19 -12.52
CA ALA A 226 -22.76 5.62 -12.85
C ALA A 226 -23.06 6.54 -11.64
N GLY A 227 -23.19 6.00 -10.43
CA GLY A 227 -23.35 6.75 -9.18
C GLY A 227 -22.07 6.91 -8.35
N ASN A 228 -20.97 6.26 -8.76
CA ASN A 228 -19.80 6.13 -7.89
C ASN A 228 -18.67 7.10 -8.24
N ILE A 229 -18.74 7.88 -9.33
CA ILE A 229 -17.66 8.81 -9.72
C ILE A 229 -18.03 10.26 -9.39
N GLN A 230 -17.17 10.93 -8.64
CA GLN A 230 -17.21 12.36 -8.34
C GLN A 230 -15.95 13.06 -8.86
N PHE A 231 -16.14 14.08 -9.69
CA PHE A 231 -15.08 15.02 -10.09
C PHE A 231 -15.04 16.15 -9.05
N ALA A 232 -13.98 16.20 -8.25
CA ALA A 232 -13.80 17.19 -7.18
C ALA A 232 -13.02 18.44 -7.64
N HIS A 233 -12.36 18.39 -8.80
CA HIS A 233 -11.69 19.53 -9.43
C HIS A 233 -12.18 19.76 -10.87
N ALA A 234 -12.04 20.98 -11.37
CA ALA A 234 -12.48 21.35 -12.72
C ALA A 234 -11.63 20.69 -13.82
N ASP A 235 -10.36 20.41 -13.50
CA ASP A 235 -9.40 19.83 -14.45
C ASP A 235 -9.34 18.29 -14.36
N ALA A 236 -10.16 17.66 -13.51
CA ALA A 236 -10.18 16.21 -13.39
C ALA A 236 -10.75 15.53 -14.63
N GLN A 237 -10.11 14.43 -15.04
CA GLN A 237 -10.44 13.70 -16.26
C GLN A 237 -10.72 12.24 -15.98
N LEU A 238 -11.76 11.72 -16.62
CA LEU A 238 -12.05 10.29 -16.72
C LEU A 238 -11.87 9.90 -18.18
N ILE A 239 -10.89 9.03 -18.45
CA ILE A 239 -10.61 8.51 -19.79
C ILE A 239 -11.02 7.05 -19.81
N LEU A 240 -11.94 6.73 -20.72
CA LEU A 240 -12.44 5.38 -20.93
C LEU A 240 -11.95 4.90 -22.29
N GLN A 241 -11.17 3.83 -22.32
CA GLN A 241 -10.61 3.27 -23.54
C GLN A 241 -10.81 1.74 -23.60
N ASN A 242 -10.84 1.20 -24.80
CA ASN A 242 -11.09 -0.22 -25.10
C ASN A 242 -10.25 -0.66 -26.29
#